data_AF-A0A2V5UXH9-F1
#
_entry.id   AF-A0A2V5UXH9-F1
#
_cell.length_a   1.000
_cell.length_b   1.000
_cell.length_c   1.000
_cell.angle_alpha   90.00
_cell.angle_beta   90.00
_cell.angle_gamma   90.00
#
_symmetry.space_group_name_H-M   'P 1'
#
loop_
_entity.id
_entity.type
_entity.pdbx_description
1 polymer ?
#
loop_
_entity_poly.entity_id
_entity_poly.type
_entity_poly.pdbx_seq_one_letter_code
_entity_poly.pdbx_strand_id
1 'polypeptide(L)'
;MTGKKRIRYEQISYFWTEMFDLHIDCVGDFSVLPTRIDLHGTHAKKKFVARYYQGEKLRAILLCQQTPRDVEAARKELRHALGR
;
A
#
# COMPACT_ATOMS: atom_id res chain seq x y z
N MET A 1 23.47 -5.66 17.30
CA MET A 1 22.59 -5.19 18.39
C MET A 1 23.45 -4.47 19.42
N THR A 2 23.50 -3.14 19.37
CA THR A 2 24.16 -2.31 20.39
C THR A 2 23.10 -1.58 21.21
N GLY A 3 23.38 -1.29 22.48
CA GLY A 3 22.45 -0.68 23.45
C GLY A 3 22.02 0.77 23.15
N LYS A 4 21.79 1.11 21.89
CA LYS A 4 21.14 2.37 21.48
C LYS A 4 19.64 2.27 21.76
N LYS A 5 19.07 3.40 22.19
CA LYS A 5 17.63 3.64 22.39
C LYS A 5 16.81 2.88 21.33
N ARG A 6 15.87 2.04 21.77
CA ARG A 6 15.06 1.17 20.90
C ARG A 6 14.30 2.04 19.89
N ILE A 7 14.79 2.11 18.65
CA ILE A 7 14.09 2.76 17.55
C ILE A 7 12.95 1.83 17.13
N ARG A 8 11.71 2.27 17.30
CA ARG A 8 10.54 1.54 16.79
C ARG A 8 10.42 1.86 15.31
N TYR A 9 10.93 0.97 14.46
CA TYR A 9 10.72 1.07 13.01
C TYR A 9 9.28 0.68 12.71
N GLU A 10 8.38 1.66 12.68
CA GLU A 10 7.01 1.50 12.18
C GLU A 10 7.03 1.53 10.64
N GLN A 11 7.80 0.61 10.07
CA GLN A 11 7.95 0.52 8.63
C GLN A 11 6.73 -0.21 8.08
N ILE A 12 5.99 0.49 7.22
CA ILE A 12 4.97 -0.13 6.39
C ILE A 12 5.70 -0.89 5.30
N SER A 13 5.35 -2.18 5.14
CA SER A 13 5.88 -3.01 4.07
C SER A 13 5.64 -2.34 2.73
N TYR A 14 6.68 -2.30 1.89
CA TYR A 14 6.61 -1.76 0.56
C TYR A 14 7.44 -2.61 -0.38
N PHE A 15 6.89 -2.89 -1.54
CA PHE A 15 7.60 -3.45 -2.68
C PHE A 15 6.91 -2.95 -3.95
N TRP A 16 7.60 -3.09 -5.07
CA TRP A 16 7.05 -2.78 -6.38
C TRP A 16 7.39 -3.90 -7.35
N THR A 17 6.65 -3.95 -8.45
CA THR A 17 6.89 -4.88 -9.54
C THR A 17 6.55 -4.21 -10.87
N GLU A 18 7.27 -4.62 -11.91
CA GLU A 18 7.02 -4.22 -13.28
C GLU A 18 6.71 -5.45 -14.13
N MET A 19 5.51 -5.49 -14.70
CA MET A 19 5.03 -6.61 -15.51
C MET A 19 4.07 -6.11 -16.58
N PHE A 20 4.19 -6.62 -17.81
CA PHE A 20 3.27 -6.30 -18.91
C PHE A 20 3.01 -4.79 -19.06
N ASP A 21 4.06 -3.96 -19.04
CA ASP A 21 4.00 -2.48 -19.06
C ASP A 21 3.30 -1.77 -17.87
N LEU A 22 2.96 -2.53 -16.83
CA LEU A 22 2.42 -2.00 -15.58
C LEU A 22 3.53 -1.86 -14.55
N HIS A 23 3.73 -0.63 -14.06
CA HIS A 23 4.43 -0.41 -12.80
C HIS A 23 3.39 -0.45 -11.67
N ILE A 24 3.60 -1.36 -10.71
CA ILE A 24 2.69 -1.59 -9.60
C ILE A 24 3.46 -1.42 -8.30
N ASP A 25 3.04 -0.44 -7.50
CA ASP A 25 3.49 -0.26 -6.13
C ASP A 25 2.53 -0.96 -5.16
N CYS A 26 3.09 -1.72 -4.23
CA CYS A 26 2.37 -2.45 -3.20
C CYS A 26 2.77 -1.89 -1.83
N VAL A 27 1.82 -1.25 -1.14
CA VAL A 27 2.01 -0.64 0.17
C VAL A 27 1.16 -1.40 1.20
N GLY A 28 1.78 -2.00 2.21
CA GLY A 28 1.08 -2.67 3.31
C GLY A 28 1.15 -4.20 3.27
N ASP A 29 0.17 -4.82 3.92
CA ASP A 29 0.11 -6.25 4.16
C ASP A 29 -0.86 -6.94 3.19
N PHE A 30 -0.31 -7.70 2.26
CA PHE A 30 -1.04 -8.50 1.26
C PHE A 30 -1.08 -10.00 1.62
N SER A 31 -0.64 -10.39 2.82
CA SER A 31 -0.63 -11.81 3.24
C SER A 31 -2.02 -12.38 3.53
N VAL A 32 -3.01 -11.50 3.70
CA VAL A 32 -4.40 -11.87 3.99
C VAL A 32 -5.28 -11.46 2.81
N LEU A 33 -6.18 -12.37 2.42
CA LEU A 33 -7.17 -12.08 1.39
C LEU A 33 -8.12 -10.95 1.84
N PRO A 34 -8.38 -9.94 0.99
CA PRO A 34 -9.30 -8.87 1.33
C PRO A 34 -10.75 -9.39 1.36
N THR A 35 -11.56 -8.82 2.25
CA THR A 35 -13.02 -9.00 2.24
C THR A 35 -13.70 -7.95 1.36
N ARG A 36 -13.06 -6.79 1.16
CA ARG A 36 -13.52 -5.70 0.30
C ARG A 36 -12.33 -5.06 -0.40
N ILE A 37 -12.51 -4.70 -1.67
CA ILE A 37 -11.55 -3.89 -2.42
C ILE A 37 -12.27 -2.64 -2.93
N ASP A 38 -11.76 -1.47 -2.56
CA ASP A 38 -12.22 -0.21 -3.13
C ASP A 38 -11.28 0.21 -4.25
N LEU A 39 -11.77 0.10 -5.49
CA LEU A 39 -11.01 0.43 -6.70
C LEU A 39 -11.35 1.86 -7.16
N HIS A 40 -10.33 2.71 -7.25
CA HIS A 40 -10.44 4.04 -7.83
C HIS A 40 -9.66 4.10 -9.15
N GLY A 41 -10.35 4.47 -10.23
CA GLY A 41 -9.83 4.41 -11.60
C GLY A 41 -10.34 3.18 -12.36
N THR A 42 -9.70 2.87 -13.48
CA THR A 42 -10.16 1.80 -14.39
C THR A 42 -8.99 1.00 -14.93
N HIS A 43 -9.09 -0.32 -14.96
CA HIS A 43 -8.06 -1.20 -15.53
C HIS A 43 -7.69 -0.86 -16.98
N ALA A 44 -8.67 -0.47 -17.80
CA ALA A 44 -8.45 -0.12 -19.21
C ALA A 44 -7.45 1.05 -19.41
N LYS A 45 -7.34 1.95 -18.42
CA LYS A 45 -6.38 3.07 -18.45
C LYS A 45 -5.04 2.72 -17.81
N LYS A 46 -4.86 1.50 -17.31
CA LYS A 46 -3.66 1.01 -16.63
C LYS A 46 -3.19 1.89 -15.46
N LYS A 47 -4.08 2.76 -14.99
CA LYS A 47 -3.83 3.72 -13.92
C LYS A 47 -5.00 3.66 -12.94
N PHE A 48 -4.75 3.06 -11.80
CA PHE A 48 -5.76 2.86 -10.77
C PHE A 48 -5.10 2.71 -9.39
N VAL A 49 -5.92 2.82 -8.36
CA VAL A 49 -5.53 2.56 -6.97
C VAL A 49 -6.56 1.59 -6.39
N ALA A 50 -6.10 0.51 -5.77
CA ALA A 50 -6.95 -0.47 -5.11
C ALA A 50 -6.61 -0.51 -3.62
N ARG A 51 -7.61 -0.28 -2.78
CA ARG A 51 -7.50 -0.34 -1.32
C ARG A 51 -8.06 -1.66 -0.81
N TYR A 52 -7.25 -2.41 -0.08
CA TYR A 52 -7.54 -3.76 0.38
C TYR A 52 -7.97 -3.71 1.84
N TYR A 53 -9.21 -4.12 2.11
CA TYR A 53 -9.80 -4.12 3.43
C TYR A 53 -10.01 -5.54 3.96
N GLN A 54 -9.82 -5.71 5.26
CA GLN A 54 -10.26 -6.88 6.01
C GLN A 54 -11.28 -6.43 7.06
N GLY A 55 -12.56 -6.74 6.83
CA GLY A 55 -13.66 -6.00 7.48
C GLY A 55 -13.56 -4.52 7.11
N GLU A 56 -13.58 -3.64 8.12
CA GLU A 56 -13.41 -2.19 7.93
C GLU A 56 -11.94 -1.72 8.03
N LYS A 57 -11.00 -2.62 8.29
CA LYS A 57 -9.58 -2.26 8.45
C LYS A 57 -8.89 -2.20 7.10
N LEU A 58 -8.34 -1.04 6.75
CA LEU A 58 -7.44 -0.91 5.61
C LEU A 58 -6.11 -1.61 5.91
N ARG A 59 -5.72 -2.57 5.06
CA ARG A 59 -4.53 -3.41 5.27
C ARG A 59 -3.42 -3.14 4.25
N ALA A 60 -3.83 -2.83 3.03
CA ALA A 60 -2.91 -2.65 1.92
C ALA A 60 -3.51 -1.69 0.88
N ILE A 61 -2.62 -1.05 0.11
CA ILE A 61 -2.95 -0.18 -1.00
C ILE A 61 -2.04 -0.58 -2.16
N LEU A 62 -2.65 -0.91 -3.29
CA LEU A 62 -1.97 -1.17 -4.56
C LEU A 62 -2.15 0.04 -5.46
N LEU A 63 -1.06 0.56 -6.00
CA LEU A 63 -1.07 1.68 -6.92
C LEU A 63 -0.50 1.23 -8.26
N CYS A 64 -1.25 1.43 -9.34
CA CYS A 64 -0.79 1.12 -10.69
C CYS A 64 -0.57 2.43 -11.46
N GLN A 65 0.64 2.61 -12.00
CA GLN A 65 1.07 3.78 -12.77
C GLN A 65 0.77 5.13 -12.06
N GLN A 66 0.98 5.18 -10.75
CA GLN A 66 0.85 6.41 -9.96
C GLN A 66 2.21 7.08 -9.77
N THR A 67 2.20 8.34 -9.31
CA THR A 67 3.46 9.07 -9.08
C THR A 67 4.08 8.67 -7.73
N PRO A 68 5.38 8.90 -7.53
CA PRO A 68 6.02 8.68 -6.23
C PRO A 68 5.35 9.47 -5.08
N ARG A 69 4.80 10.65 -5.38
CA ARG A 69 4.03 11.45 -4.42
C ARG A 69 2.77 10.72 -3.95
N ASP A 70 2.10 10.01 -4.86
CA ASP A 70 0.90 9.23 -4.55
C ASP A 70 1.25 8.00 -3.70
N VAL A 71 2.38 7.35 -3.97
CA VAL A 71 2.89 6.23 -3.14
C VAL A 71 3.16 6.69 -1.71
N GLU A 72 3.80 7.85 -1.54
CA GLU A 72 4.01 8.44 -0.21
C GLU A 72 2.71 8.84 0.48
N ALA A 73 1.72 9.34 -0.27
CA ALA A 73 0.39 9.62 0.26
C ALA A 73 -0.31 8.33 0.73
N ALA A 74 -0.23 7.24 -0.04
CA ALA A 74 -0.76 5.93 0.33
C ALA A 74 -0.08 5.36 1.58
N ARG A 75 1.25 5.52 1.72
CA ARG A 75 1.97 5.14 2.94
C ARG A 75 1.46 5.92 4.16
N LYS A 76 1.20 7.22 4.04
CA LYS A 76 0.63 8.03 5.12
C LYS A 76 -0.80 7.62 5.45
N GLU A 77 -1.63 7.38 4.44
CA GLU A 77 -3.00 6.90 4.59
C GLU A 77 -3.03 5.59 5.37
N LEU A 78 -2.24 4.60 4.96
CA LEU A 78 -2.18 3.31 5.61
C LEU A 78 -1.62 3.42 7.04
N ARG A 79 -0.62 4.30 7.27
CA ARG A 79 -0.08 4.55 8.61
C ARG A 79 -1.18 5.00 9.57
N HIS A 80 -1.93 6.03 9.15
CA HIS A 80 -3.05 6.56 9.91
C HIS A 80 -4.13 5.49 10.16
N ALA A 81 -4.47 4.68 9.16
CA ALA A 81 -5.45 3.62 9.30
C ALA A 81 -5.03 2.51 10.28
N LEU A 82 -3.73 2.27 10.42
CA LEU A 82 -3.18 1.29 11.37
C LEU A 82 -3.01 1.86 12.80
N GLY A 83 -3.35 3.15 13.03
CA GLY A 83 -3.13 3.83 14.30
C GLY A 83 -1.65 3.95 14.67
N ARG A 84 -0.79 4.04 13.65
CA ARG A 84 0.66 4.28 13.75
C ARG A 84 1.00 5.66 13.22
#